data_AF-A0A5Q0Q8G1-F1
#
_entry.id   AF-A0A5Q0Q8G1-F1
#
_cell.length_a   1.000
_cell.length_b   1.000
_cell.length_c   1.000
_cell.angle_alpha   90.00
_cell.angle_beta   90.00
_cell.angle_gamma   90.00
#
_symmetry.space_group_name_H-M   'P 1'
#
loop_
_entity.id
_entity.type
_entity.pdbx_description
1 polymer ?
#
loop_
_entity_poly.entity_id
_entity_poly.type
_entity_poly.pdbx_seq_one_letter_code
_entity_poly.pdbx_strand_id
1 'polypeptide(L)'
;MAEDKKSFLAYADWKTQFNLLSNEEAGILIKHILSYVNDENPTLPQDDRIIQIAFEPIKLQLKRDLKKYESAKQDKAVNGIIGNLKRWHLDLYEKYIKKEISLEEAVKIASTRKESPTDSSRSAPIANIADTVNDTVNVNDTVTVNDTDINNFLGADAEKKTVDNLCFRSSTPPKEEKEKSSAQKEKAFGKSDFKQALLDRDANEQHVDDWLKVRTAAKASFTQTSLNKLLNECDRNNYPVARAVQACAEYSWRGFEYQWILNKQKYAAGKQSNTTNQSRQERVEEVREFRSDNRQALADRLSQYITSNPE
;
A
#
# COMPACT_ATOMS: atom_id res chain seq x y z
N MET A 1 1.46 -9.63 32.08
CA MET A 1 1.35 -9.34 30.64
C MET A 1 -0.10 -9.54 30.21
N ALA A 2 -0.43 -9.29 28.94
CA ALA A 2 -1.82 -9.24 28.49
C ALA A 2 -2.28 -10.64 28.07
N GLU A 3 -3.47 -11.05 28.53
CA GLU A 3 -4.11 -12.31 28.17
C GLU A 3 -4.13 -12.49 26.63
N ASP A 4 -3.73 -13.68 26.17
CA ASP A 4 -3.66 -14.11 24.77
C ASP A 4 -2.64 -13.41 23.85
N LYS A 5 -1.70 -12.63 24.39
CA LYS A 5 -0.63 -12.05 23.57
C LYS A 5 0.44 -13.10 23.22
N LYS A 6 0.36 -13.69 22.03
CA LYS A 6 1.27 -14.76 21.54
C LYS A 6 2.70 -14.33 21.18
N SER A 7 2.96 -13.03 21.07
CA SER A 7 4.27 -12.52 20.64
C SER A 7 4.60 -11.21 21.32
N PHE A 8 5.90 -10.95 21.51
CA PHE A 8 6.42 -9.68 22.02
C PHE A 8 7.54 -9.19 21.13
N LEU A 9 7.84 -7.89 21.23
CA LEU A 9 8.92 -7.28 20.47
C LEU A 9 10.20 -7.33 21.31
N ALA A 10 11.22 -8.01 20.81
CA ALA A 10 12.57 -7.94 21.34
C ALA A 10 13.35 -6.86 20.62
N TYR A 11 13.95 -5.93 21.36
CA TYR A 11 14.68 -4.79 20.80
C TYR A 11 16.16 -5.13 20.61
N ALA A 12 16.73 -4.69 19.49
CA ALA A 12 18.14 -4.93 19.17
C ALA A 12 19.08 -4.31 20.21
N ASP A 13 18.68 -3.20 20.84
CA ASP A 13 19.48 -2.49 21.85
C ASP A 13 19.77 -3.32 23.10
N TRP A 14 18.96 -4.36 23.37
CA TRP A 14 19.20 -5.29 24.47
C TRP A 14 20.53 -6.04 24.31
N LYS A 15 21.07 -6.15 23.08
CA LYS A 15 22.40 -6.72 22.83
C LYS A 15 23.47 -6.09 23.72
N THR A 16 23.40 -4.79 23.96
CA THR A 16 24.38 -4.09 24.80
C THR A 16 24.33 -4.57 26.26
N GLN A 17 23.13 -4.84 26.79
CA GLN A 17 22.93 -5.35 28.13
C GLN A 17 23.40 -6.81 28.23
N PHE A 18 23.06 -7.64 27.25
CA PHE A 18 23.50 -9.03 27.20
C PHE A 18 25.02 -9.17 27.07
N ASN A 19 25.70 -8.28 26.34
CA ASN A 19 27.16 -8.30 26.21
C ASN A 19 27.91 -7.92 27.50
N LEU A 20 27.26 -7.21 28.44
CA LEU A 20 27.85 -6.83 29.73
C LEU A 20 27.76 -7.95 30.77
N LEU A 21 26.94 -8.97 30.50
CA LEU A 21 26.67 -10.09 31.39
C LEU A 21 27.49 -11.32 30.96
N SER A 22 27.79 -12.20 31.91
CA SER A 22 28.29 -13.53 31.58
C SER A 22 27.21 -14.37 30.88
N ASN A 23 27.61 -15.43 30.18
CA ASN A 23 26.66 -16.31 29.48
C ASN A 23 25.63 -16.94 30.43
N GLU A 24 26.02 -17.23 31.67
CA GLU A 24 25.14 -17.80 32.70
C GLU A 24 24.09 -16.78 33.13
N GLU A 25 24.51 -15.56 33.48
CA GLU A 25 23.61 -14.46 33.86
C GLU A 25 22.68 -14.06 32.72
N ALA A 26 23.20 -13.98 31.49
CA ALA A 26 22.40 -13.74 30.29
C ALA A 26 21.34 -14.83 30.08
N GLY A 27 21.70 -16.08 30.33
CA GLY A 27 20.79 -17.23 30.29
C GLY A 27 19.68 -17.17 31.33
N ILE A 28 19.98 -16.71 32.55
CA ILE A 28 18.98 -16.50 33.61
C ILE A 28 18.07 -15.32 33.23
N LEU A 29 18.64 -14.22 32.75
CA LEU A 29 17.89 -13.02 32.33
C LEU A 29 16.89 -13.34 31.22
N ILE A 30 17.28 -14.07 30.17
CA ILE A 30 16.36 -14.39 29.07
C ILE A 30 15.23 -15.32 29.52
N LYS A 31 15.52 -16.33 30.36
CA LYS A 31 14.48 -17.18 30.96
C LYS A 31 13.49 -16.34 31.76
N HIS A 32 14.00 -15.41 32.58
CA HIS A 32 13.17 -14.51 33.36
C HIS A 32 12.29 -13.60 32.49
N ILE A 33 12.83 -13.06 31.39
CA ILE A 33 12.05 -12.27 30.42
C ILE A 33 10.91 -13.10 29.83
N LEU A 34 11.18 -14.34 29.40
CA LEU A 34 10.17 -15.21 28.79
C LEU A 34 9.08 -15.61 29.79
N SER A 35 9.45 -15.98 31.02
CA SER A 35 8.48 -16.26 32.09
C SER A 35 7.64 -15.02 32.43
N TYR A 36 8.24 -13.83 32.47
CA TYR A 36 7.49 -12.58 32.69
C TYR A 36 6.51 -12.27 31.55
N VAL A 37 6.91 -12.58 30.32
CA VAL A 37 6.07 -12.43 29.12
C VAL A 37 4.90 -13.42 29.12
N ASN A 38 5.12 -14.64 29.62
CA ASN A 38 4.10 -15.70 29.69
C ASN A 38 3.25 -15.65 30.96
N ASP A 39 3.28 -14.56 31.73
CA ASP A 39 2.48 -14.37 32.95
C ASP A 39 2.80 -15.34 34.11
N GLU A 40 3.95 -16.01 34.06
CA GLU A 40 4.41 -16.95 35.08
C GLU A 40 4.91 -16.25 36.36
N ASN A 41 4.85 -14.90 36.42
CA ASN A 41 5.29 -14.05 37.54
C ASN A 41 6.58 -14.55 38.21
N PRO A 42 7.69 -14.66 37.46
CA PRO A 42 8.92 -15.24 37.98
C PRO A 42 9.48 -14.41 39.14
N THR A 43 10.00 -15.11 40.17
CA THR A 43 10.77 -14.51 41.25
C THR A 43 12.26 -14.68 40.96
N LEU A 44 13.01 -13.58 40.93
CA LEU A 44 14.47 -13.64 40.84
C LEU A 44 15.04 -14.07 42.21
N PRO A 45 16.09 -14.91 42.23
CA PRO A 45 16.88 -15.14 43.43
C PRO A 45 17.39 -13.80 43.99
N GLN A 46 17.31 -13.60 45.31
CA GLN A 46 17.67 -12.32 45.96
C GLN A 46 19.15 -11.93 45.78
N ASP A 47 20.01 -12.87 45.42
CA ASP A 47 21.46 -12.66 45.35
C ASP A 47 21.91 -11.99 44.03
N ASP A 48 21.09 -12.01 42.97
CA ASP A 48 21.49 -11.53 41.64
C ASP A 48 21.03 -10.09 41.35
N ARG A 49 21.53 -9.14 42.15
CA ARG A 49 21.25 -7.69 41.98
C ARG A 49 21.54 -7.19 40.56
N ILE A 50 22.56 -7.73 39.90
CA ILE A 50 22.95 -7.36 38.54
C ILE A 50 21.84 -7.70 37.54
N ILE A 51 21.26 -8.90 37.64
CA ILE A 51 20.17 -9.36 36.77
C ILE A 51 18.92 -8.53 37.01
N GLN A 52 18.62 -8.19 38.28
CA GLN A 52 17.49 -7.35 38.61
C GLN A 52 17.62 -5.94 38.01
N ILE A 53 18.81 -5.33 38.11
CA ILE A 53 19.10 -4.02 37.52
C ILE A 53 19.01 -4.07 35.99
N ALA A 54 19.52 -5.13 35.35
CA ALA A 54 19.44 -5.31 33.91
C ALA A 54 17.99 -5.55 33.42
N PHE A 55 17.17 -6.25 34.21
CA PHE A 55 15.80 -6.57 33.86
C PHE A 55 14.83 -5.39 34.00
N GLU A 56 15.01 -4.51 34.98
CA GLU A 56 14.10 -3.39 35.25
C GLU A 56 13.85 -2.48 34.01
N PRO A 57 14.85 -2.05 33.22
CA PRO A 57 14.59 -1.26 32.01
C PRO A 57 13.81 -2.06 30.95
N ILE A 58 14.08 -3.37 30.79
CA ILE A 58 13.35 -4.25 29.87
C ILE A 58 11.89 -4.37 30.32
N LYS A 59 11.65 -4.58 31.61
CA LYS A 59 10.30 -4.66 32.21
C LYS A 59 9.50 -3.38 31.98
N LEU A 60 10.12 -2.22 32.19
CA LEU A 60 9.48 -0.93 31.92
C LEU A 60 9.12 -0.78 30.43
N GLN A 61 9.99 -1.24 29.54
CA GLN A 61 9.72 -1.22 28.10
C GLN A 61 8.54 -2.13 27.72
N LEU A 62 8.53 -3.37 28.21
CA LEU A 62 7.44 -4.32 27.97
C LEU A 62 6.09 -3.79 28.49
N LYS A 63 6.07 -3.11 29.64
CA LYS A 63 4.85 -2.45 30.17
C LYS A 63 4.35 -1.32 29.26
N ARG A 64 5.25 -0.48 28.74
CA ARG A 64 4.87 0.58 27.78
C ARG A 64 4.28 -0.02 26.50
N ASP A 65 4.90 -1.08 25.99
CA ASP A 65 4.45 -1.77 24.80
C ASP A 65 3.10 -2.43 24.98
N LEU A 66 2.83 -2.98 26.18
CA LEU A 66 1.52 -3.51 26.53
C LEU A 66 0.44 -2.42 26.50
N LYS A 67 0.69 -1.27 27.14
CA LYS A 67 -0.24 -0.14 27.12
C LYS A 67 -0.55 0.33 25.69
N LYS A 68 0.48 0.45 24.86
CA LYS A 68 0.34 0.83 23.44
C LYS A 68 -0.44 -0.21 22.63
N TYR A 69 -0.23 -1.49 22.93
CA TYR A 69 -0.94 -2.57 22.26
C TYR A 69 -2.43 -2.56 22.63
N GLU A 70 -2.78 -2.38 23.90
CA GLU A 70 -4.16 -2.32 24.37
C GLU A 70 -4.93 -1.15 23.76
N SER A 71 -4.34 0.05 23.72
CA SER A 71 -4.98 1.21 23.09
C SER A 71 -5.21 0.97 21.60
N ALA A 72 -4.20 0.45 20.89
CA ALA A 72 -4.34 0.15 19.46
C ALA A 72 -5.37 -0.96 19.19
N LYS A 73 -5.49 -1.95 20.08
CA LYS A 73 -6.51 -3.02 20.00
C LYS A 73 -7.91 -2.42 20.16
N GLN A 74 -8.10 -1.53 21.14
CA GLN A 74 -9.36 -0.82 21.37
C GLN A 74 -9.74 0.05 20.17
N ASP A 75 -8.80 0.85 19.65
CA ASP A 75 -9.04 1.72 18.49
C ASP A 75 -9.45 0.91 17.25
N LYS A 76 -8.79 -0.22 16.99
CA LYS A 76 -9.15 -1.11 15.88
C LYS A 76 -10.54 -1.72 16.06
N ALA A 77 -10.90 -2.13 17.27
CA ALA A 77 -12.22 -2.66 17.57
C ALA A 77 -13.30 -1.59 17.35
N VAL A 78 -13.10 -0.38 17.89
CA VAL A 78 -14.00 0.77 17.73
C VAL A 78 -14.15 1.14 16.26
N ASN A 79 -13.04 1.27 15.52
CA ASN A 79 -13.08 1.58 14.08
C ASN A 79 -13.77 0.47 13.26
N GLY A 80 -13.60 -0.80 13.65
CA GLY A 80 -14.32 -1.92 13.04
C GLY A 80 -15.82 -1.80 13.22
N ILE A 81 -16.28 -1.50 14.44
CA ILE A 81 -17.69 -1.25 14.75
C ILE A 81 -18.22 -0.07 13.93
N ILE A 82 -17.54 1.08 13.98
CA ILE A 82 -17.92 2.29 13.24
C ILE A 82 -18.01 2.01 11.72
N GLY A 83 -17.04 1.27 11.18
CA GLY A 83 -17.04 0.86 9.79
C GLY A 83 -18.22 -0.05 9.42
N ASN A 84 -18.61 -0.95 10.33
CA ASN A 84 -19.78 -1.80 10.15
C ASN A 84 -21.08 -0.98 10.15
N LEU A 85 -21.23 -0.06 11.11
CA LEU A 85 -22.36 0.86 11.17
C LEU A 85 -22.46 1.69 9.89
N LYS A 86 -21.35 2.24 9.39
CA LYS A 86 -21.35 3.02 8.15
C LYS A 86 -21.84 2.22 6.94
N ARG A 87 -21.60 0.91 6.89
CA ARG A 87 -21.97 0.03 5.77
C ARG A 87 -23.43 -0.41 5.84
N TRP A 88 -23.91 -0.81 7.02
CA TRP A 88 -25.21 -1.47 7.17
C TRP A 88 -26.27 -0.63 7.90
N HIS A 89 -25.86 0.37 8.68
CA HIS A 89 -26.73 1.23 9.49
C HIS A 89 -26.30 2.70 9.40
N LEU A 90 -26.44 3.28 8.20
CA LEU A 90 -26.00 4.64 7.91
C LEU A 90 -26.68 5.68 8.82
N ASP A 91 -27.95 5.48 9.16
CA ASP A 91 -28.73 6.34 10.05
C ASP A 91 -28.11 6.42 11.46
N LEU A 92 -27.72 5.27 12.02
CA LEU A 92 -27.06 5.20 13.32
C LEU A 92 -25.65 5.81 13.27
N TYR A 93 -24.93 5.59 12.16
CA TYR A 93 -23.63 6.21 11.95
C TYR A 93 -23.72 7.74 11.93
N GLU A 94 -24.68 8.32 11.22
CA GLU A 94 -24.87 9.78 11.17
C GLU A 94 -25.21 10.36 12.55
N LYS A 95 -26.09 9.70 13.31
CA LYS A 95 -26.42 10.11 14.68
C LYS A 95 -25.21 10.04 15.61
N TYR A 96 -24.38 9.00 15.48
CA TYR A 96 -23.13 8.88 16.22
C TYR A 96 -22.14 10.01 15.85
N ILE A 97 -21.99 10.33 14.56
CA ILE A 97 -21.13 11.44 14.09
C ILE A 97 -21.63 12.79 14.61
N LYS A 98 -22.96 12.99 14.65
CA LYS A 98 -23.59 14.17 15.27
C LYS A 98 -23.52 14.17 16.81
N LYS A 99 -22.99 13.10 17.42
CA LYS A 99 -22.89 12.86 18.87
C LYS A 99 -24.25 12.82 19.59
N GLU A 100 -25.29 12.41 18.88
CA GLU A 100 -26.65 12.26 19.44
C GLU A 100 -26.81 10.95 20.21
N ILE A 101 -26.03 9.91 19.87
CA ILE A 101 -26.04 8.59 20.51
C ILE A 101 -24.62 8.09 20.79
N SER A 102 -24.45 7.26 21.82
CA SER A 102 -23.17 6.60 22.09
C SER A 102 -22.92 5.42 21.14
N LEU A 103 -21.66 5.00 21.00
CA LEU A 103 -21.30 3.84 20.18
C LEU A 103 -21.96 2.56 20.68
N GLU A 104 -22.03 2.39 22.00
CA GLU A 104 -22.62 1.21 22.65
C GLU A 104 -24.13 1.12 22.43
N GLU A 105 -24.83 2.25 22.55
CA GLU A 105 -26.25 2.36 22.22
C GLU A 105 -26.51 2.05 20.75
N ALA A 106 -25.70 2.61 19.86
CA ALA A 106 -25.80 2.36 18.43
C ALA A 106 -25.63 0.86 18.10
N VAL A 107 -24.70 0.17 18.77
CA VAL A 107 -24.50 -1.28 18.61
C VAL A 107 -25.68 -2.09 19.13
N LYS A 108 -26.27 -1.72 20.28
CA LYS A 108 -27.48 -2.38 20.82
C LYS A 108 -28.68 -2.23 19.87
N ILE A 109 -28.86 -1.04 19.30
CA ILE A 109 -29.93 -0.80 18.33
C ILE A 109 -29.64 -1.56 17.03
N ALA A 110 -28.39 -1.60 16.56
CA ALA A 110 -27.99 -2.38 15.39
C ALA A 110 -28.28 -3.88 15.57
N SER A 111 -27.91 -4.48 16.72
CA SER A 111 -28.09 -5.91 16.95
C SER A 111 -29.56 -6.35 17.04
N THR A 112 -30.47 -5.44 17.41
CA THR A 112 -31.92 -5.71 17.45
C THR A 112 -32.60 -5.60 16.09
N ARG A 113 -31.98 -4.91 15.12
CA ARG A 113 -32.49 -4.84 13.74
C ARG A 113 -32.14 -6.15 13.04
N LYS A 114 -33.15 -6.92 12.62
CA LYS A 114 -32.94 -8.03 11.67
C LYS A 114 -32.56 -7.44 10.32
N GLU A 115 -31.34 -7.71 9.87
CA GLU A 115 -30.92 -7.41 8.49
C GLU A 115 -31.77 -8.29 7.54
N SER A 116 -32.64 -7.66 6.77
CA SER A 116 -33.18 -8.31 5.56
C SER A 116 -32.08 -8.21 4.51
N PRO A 117 -31.73 -9.29 3.79
CA PRO A 117 -30.76 -9.16 2.71
C PRO A 117 -31.39 -8.25 1.65
N THR A 118 -30.75 -7.12 1.36
CA THR A 118 -31.12 -6.32 0.17
C THR A 118 -30.59 -7.02 -1.06
N ASP A 119 -31.24 -8.09 -1.48
CA ASP A 119 -31.14 -8.57 -2.86
C ASP A 119 -32.12 -7.75 -3.70
N SER A 120 -31.75 -6.52 -4.09
CA SER A 120 -32.51 -5.67 -5.05
C SER A 120 -31.85 -4.32 -5.38
N SER A 121 -30.52 -4.18 -5.29
CA SER A 121 -29.88 -3.08 -6.03
C SER A 121 -28.65 -3.60 -6.74
N ARG A 122 -28.74 -3.65 -8.08
CA ARG A 122 -27.66 -4.07 -8.97
C ARG A 122 -26.41 -3.29 -8.57
N SER A 123 -25.34 -4.01 -8.25
CA SER A 123 -24.00 -3.43 -8.23
C SER A 123 -23.81 -2.63 -9.52
N ALA A 124 -23.17 -1.47 -9.43
CA ALA A 124 -22.93 -0.61 -10.61
C ALA A 124 -22.44 -1.47 -11.79
N PRO A 125 -22.94 -1.25 -13.02
CA PRO A 125 -22.60 -2.10 -14.15
C PRO A 125 -21.08 -2.13 -14.30
N ILE A 126 -20.52 -3.33 -14.22
CA ILE A 126 -19.13 -3.60 -14.58
C ILE A 126 -18.97 -3.06 -16.01
N ALA A 127 -18.02 -2.15 -16.21
CA ALA A 127 -17.75 -1.60 -17.54
C ALA A 127 -17.54 -2.74 -18.53
N ASN A 128 -18.13 -2.62 -19.73
CA ASN A 128 -18.00 -3.62 -20.78
C ASN A 128 -16.51 -3.89 -21.05
N ILE A 129 -16.03 -5.03 -20.56
CA ILE A 129 -14.82 -5.66 -21.06
C ILE A 129 -15.16 -6.06 -22.50
N ALA A 130 -14.60 -5.32 -23.45
CA ALA A 130 -14.56 -5.75 -24.83
C ALA A 130 -13.63 -6.97 -24.90
N ASP A 131 -14.18 -8.16 -24.68
CA ASP A 131 -13.51 -9.41 -25.02
C ASP A 131 -14.28 -10.04 -26.18
N THR A 132 -13.89 -9.61 -27.38
CA THR A 132 -14.25 -10.29 -28.62
C THR A 132 -12.99 -10.37 -29.46
N VAL A 133 -12.21 -11.42 -29.18
CA VAL A 133 -11.35 -12.02 -30.21
C VAL A 133 -11.68 -13.52 -30.23
N ASN A 134 -12.59 -13.88 -31.15
CA ASN A 134 -12.76 -15.26 -31.57
C ASN A 134 -11.51 -15.66 -32.36
N ASP A 135 -10.48 -16.17 -31.69
CA ASP A 135 -9.42 -16.89 -32.39
C ASP A 135 -9.79 -18.38 -32.43
N THR A 136 -10.45 -18.76 -33.52
CA THR A 136 -10.60 -20.16 -33.90
C THR A 136 -9.25 -20.62 -34.46
N VAL A 137 -8.44 -21.26 -33.63
CA VAL A 137 -7.21 -21.91 -34.09
C VAL A 137 -7.52 -23.36 -34.42
N ASN A 138 -7.67 -23.65 -35.71
CA ASN A 138 -7.76 -25.01 -36.22
C ASN A 138 -6.35 -25.62 -36.27
N VAL A 139 -6.11 -26.68 -35.49
CA VAL A 139 -4.83 -27.40 -35.50
C VAL A 139 -5.08 -28.84 -35.94
N ASN A 140 -4.78 -29.10 -37.22
CA ASN A 140 -4.76 -30.44 -37.79
C ASN A 140 -3.36 -31.04 -37.57
N ASP A 141 -3.01 -31.43 -36.34
CA ASP A 141 -1.74 -32.13 -36.14
C ASP A 141 -1.98 -33.64 -36.13
N THR A 142 -1.55 -34.28 -37.23
CA THR A 142 -1.64 -35.73 -37.38
C THR A 142 -0.30 -36.29 -36.91
N VAL A 143 -0.20 -36.64 -35.63
CA VAL A 143 1.01 -37.23 -35.06
C VAL A 143 1.06 -38.72 -35.42
N THR A 144 1.95 -39.09 -36.33
CA THR A 144 2.37 -40.48 -36.55
C THR A 144 3.32 -40.90 -35.43
N VAL A 145 2.88 -41.84 -34.59
CA VAL A 145 3.69 -42.45 -33.54
C VAL A 145 4.45 -43.62 -34.15
N ASN A 146 5.78 -43.60 -34.10
CA ASN A 146 6.63 -44.76 -34.42
C ASN A 146 6.94 -45.51 -33.12
N ASP A 147 6.34 -46.70 -32.96
CA ASP A 147 6.41 -47.56 -31.77
C ASP A 147 7.77 -48.25 -31.60
N THR A 148 8.82 -47.52 -31.17
CA THR A 148 10.12 -48.17 -30.84
C THR A 148 10.74 -47.79 -29.49
N ASP A 149 10.24 -46.80 -28.74
CA ASP A 149 10.92 -46.33 -27.52
C ASP A 149 10.27 -46.75 -26.19
N ILE A 150 9.43 -47.79 -26.17
CA ILE A 150 8.77 -48.25 -24.93
C ILE A 150 9.55 -49.36 -24.17
N ASN A 151 10.60 -49.95 -24.77
CA ASN A 151 11.17 -51.19 -24.21
C ASN A 151 12.41 -51.07 -23.31
N ASN A 152 12.75 -49.90 -22.77
CA ASN A 152 13.92 -49.77 -21.88
C ASN A 152 13.60 -49.41 -20.42
N PHE A 153 12.34 -49.59 -19.96
CA PHE A 153 11.97 -49.18 -18.60
C PHE A 153 11.84 -50.28 -17.54
N LEU A 154 12.12 -51.57 -17.81
CA LEU A 154 12.04 -52.61 -16.76
C LEU A 154 13.04 -53.77 -16.96
N GLY A 155 13.90 -54.01 -15.96
CA GLY A 155 14.73 -55.21 -15.77
C GLY A 155 16.10 -54.87 -15.14
N ALA A 156 16.23 -54.76 -13.82
CA ALA A 156 16.49 -55.85 -12.86
C ALA A 156 17.98 -56.33 -12.86
N ASP A 157 18.73 -56.02 -11.79
CA ASP A 157 19.24 -57.04 -10.83
C ASP A 157 20.41 -56.55 -9.92
N ALA A 158 20.19 -56.77 -8.61
CA ALA A 158 21.11 -57.28 -7.58
C ALA A 158 22.33 -56.47 -7.01
N GLU A 159 22.13 -56.08 -5.74
CA GLU A 159 22.94 -56.38 -4.54
C GLU A 159 24.17 -55.55 -4.08
N LYS A 160 23.99 -55.00 -2.85
CA LYS A 160 24.82 -55.06 -1.61
C LYS A 160 25.62 -53.83 -1.11
N LYS A 161 25.23 -53.42 0.13
CA LYS A 161 26.03 -52.94 1.30
C LYS A 161 26.74 -51.58 1.18
N THR A 162 26.94 -50.72 2.18
CA THR A 162 26.61 -50.57 3.61
C THR A 162 26.94 -49.11 4.02
N VAL A 163 26.42 -48.71 5.18
CA VAL A 163 26.51 -47.47 5.97
C VAL A 163 27.89 -46.79 6.18
N ASP A 164 27.78 -45.49 6.48
CA ASP A 164 28.64 -44.59 7.28
C ASP A 164 29.61 -43.60 6.60
N ASN A 165 29.42 -42.33 7.01
CA ASN A 165 30.42 -41.42 7.58
C ASN A 165 30.73 -40.09 6.86
N LEU A 166 30.79 -39.04 7.70
CA LEU A 166 31.15 -37.64 7.48
C LEU A 166 32.48 -37.45 6.71
N CYS A 167 32.60 -36.35 5.95
CA CYS A 167 33.38 -35.15 6.36
C CYS A 167 33.86 -34.29 5.17
N PHE A 168 33.64 -32.98 5.34
CA PHE A 168 34.43 -31.81 4.94
C PHE A 168 35.83 -32.02 4.32
N ARG A 169 36.09 -31.43 3.12
CA ARG A 169 36.96 -30.24 2.87
C ARG A 169 37.71 -30.27 1.51
N SER A 170 37.59 -29.13 0.80
CA SER A 170 38.52 -28.47 -0.15
C SER A 170 39.27 -29.27 -1.22
N SER A 171 39.01 -28.97 -2.49
CA SER A 171 39.95 -28.30 -3.44
C SER A 171 39.42 -28.38 -4.88
N THR A 172 39.30 -27.24 -5.56
CA THR A 172 39.25 -27.10 -7.04
C THR A 172 40.66 -27.27 -7.63
N PRO A 173 40.93 -27.57 -8.93
CA PRO A 173 40.27 -27.14 -10.20
C PRO A 173 40.29 -28.25 -11.32
N PRO A 174 40.20 -28.04 -12.67
CA PRO A 174 39.79 -26.91 -13.53
C PRO A 174 38.66 -27.25 -14.56
N LYS A 175 38.28 -26.24 -15.36
CA LYS A 175 37.20 -26.15 -16.38
C LYS A 175 37.22 -27.23 -17.48
N GLU A 176 36.03 -27.69 -17.86
CA GLU A 176 35.66 -27.96 -19.27
C GLU A 176 34.13 -27.88 -19.45
N GLU A 177 33.72 -27.32 -20.58
CA GLU A 177 32.39 -26.82 -20.92
C GLU A 177 31.38 -27.95 -21.15
N LYS A 178 30.20 -27.87 -20.52
CA LYS A 178 28.98 -28.53 -21.02
C LYS A 178 27.77 -27.61 -20.81
N GLU A 179 27.26 -27.15 -21.93
CA GLU A 179 26.00 -26.42 -22.06
C GLU A 179 24.86 -27.23 -21.44
N LYS A 180 24.13 -26.61 -20.52
CA LYS A 180 22.82 -27.08 -20.09
C LYS A 180 21.79 -26.23 -20.82
N SER A 181 21.11 -26.84 -21.80
CA SER A 181 19.93 -26.27 -22.42
C SER A 181 18.82 -26.14 -21.38
N SER A 182 18.70 -24.95 -20.79
CA SER A 182 17.55 -24.58 -19.99
C SER A 182 16.49 -23.97 -20.92
N ALA A 183 15.25 -24.44 -20.77
CA ALA A 183 14.09 -23.97 -21.48
C ALA A 183 14.07 -22.43 -21.56
N GLN A 184 13.84 -21.88 -22.76
CA GLN A 184 13.75 -20.45 -22.99
C GLN A 184 12.56 -19.90 -22.19
N LYS A 185 12.86 -19.39 -20.99
CA LYS A 185 11.97 -18.54 -20.21
C LYS A 185 11.79 -17.25 -21.03
N GLU A 186 10.57 -16.91 -21.41
CA GLU A 186 10.26 -15.63 -22.04
C GLU A 186 10.91 -14.50 -21.22
N LYS A 187 11.76 -13.69 -21.86
CA LYS A 187 12.52 -12.64 -21.18
C LYS A 187 11.53 -11.64 -20.59
N ALA A 188 11.43 -11.59 -19.26
CA ALA A 188 10.61 -10.60 -18.58
C ALA A 188 11.12 -9.20 -18.93
N PHE A 189 10.23 -8.34 -19.46
CA PHE A 189 10.53 -6.98 -19.87
C PHE A 189 11.26 -6.22 -18.74
N GLY A 190 12.50 -5.83 -19.02
CA GLY A 190 13.43 -5.29 -18.02
C GLY A 190 13.82 -3.83 -18.23
N LYS A 191 14.76 -3.36 -17.40
CA LYS A 191 15.32 -1.99 -17.48
C LYS A 191 16.02 -1.71 -18.81
N SER A 192 16.65 -2.72 -19.41
CA SER A 192 17.29 -2.63 -20.74
C SER A 192 16.29 -2.38 -21.84
N ASP A 193 15.17 -3.11 -21.80
CA ASP A 193 14.15 -3.09 -22.85
C ASP A 193 13.37 -1.77 -22.78
N PHE A 194 13.17 -1.24 -21.57
CA PHE A 194 12.65 0.10 -21.35
C PHE A 194 13.57 1.20 -21.91
N LYS A 195 14.90 1.05 -21.83
CA LYS A 195 15.86 1.99 -22.45
C LYS A 195 15.79 1.91 -23.97
N GLN A 196 15.81 0.70 -24.53
CA GLN A 196 15.75 0.47 -25.98
C GLN A 196 14.47 1.05 -26.60
N ALA A 197 13.31 0.79 -26.00
CA ALA A 197 12.02 1.29 -26.49
C ALA A 197 11.91 2.83 -26.52
N LEU A 198 12.69 3.55 -25.70
CA LEU A 198 12.77 5.00 -25.74
C LEU A 198 13.75 5.50 -26.81
N LEU A 199 14.87 4.81 -26.99
CA LEU A 199 15.86 5.12 -28.04
C LEU A 199 15.27 4.90 -29.44
N ASP A 200 14.46 3.85 -29.63
CA ASP A 200 13.73 3.58 -30.88
C ASP A 200 12.74 4.69 -31.27
N ARG A 201 12.43 5.61 -30.35
CA ARG A 201 11.51 6.74 -30.53
C ARG A 201 12.23 8.09 -30.48
N ASP A 202 13.49 8.11 -30.90
CA ASP A 202 14.34 9.29 -31.03
C ASP A 202 14.59 10.05 -29.72
N ALA A 203 14.49 9.39 -28.56
CA ALA A 203 14.88 10.00 -27.30
C ALA A 203 16.41 10.09 -27.18
N ASN A 204 16.93 11.23 -26.74
CA ASN A 204 18.36 11.41 -26.50
C ASN A 204 18.83 10.50 -25.35
N GLU A 205 19.90 9.73 -25.57
CA GLU A 205 20.46 8.78 -24.62
C GLU A 205 20.75 9.43 -23.24
N GLN A 206 21.26 10.66 -23.22
CA GLN A 206 21.55 11.37 -21.98
C GLN A 206 20.29 11.60 -21.13
N HIS A 207 19.20 12.06 -21.75
CA HIS A 207 17.93 12.31 -21.05
C HIS A 207 17.27 11.01 -20.58
N VAL A 208 17.42 9.92 -21.35
CA VAL A 208 16.92 8.61 -20.96
C VAL A 208 17.66 8.10 -19.72
N ASP A 209 18.99 8.17 -19.70
CA ASP A 209 19.79 7.71 -18.57
C ASP A 209 19.51 8.53 -17.29
N ASP A 210 19.34 9.84 -17.43
CA ASP A 210 18.98 10.70 -16.30
C ASP A 210 17.56 10.41 -15.80
N TRP A 211 16.60 10.15 -16.69
CA TRP A 211 15.25 9.74 -16.28
C TRP A 211 15.24 8.37 -15.61
N LEU A 212 16.07 7.41 -16.06
CA LEU A 212 16.23 6.12 -15.39
C LEU A 212 16.75 6.31 -13.95
N LYS A 213 17.70 7.23 -13.71
CA LYS A 213 18.15 7.57 -12.34
C LYS A 213 16.99 8.11 -11.49
N VAL A 214 16.22 9.07 -12.01
CA VAL A 214 15.04 9.63 -11.33
C VAL A 214 14.04 8.53 -10.97
N ARG A 215 13.74 7.62 -11.89
CA ARG A 215 12.82 6.50 -11.64
C ARG A 215 13.35 5.51 -10.61
N THR A 216 14.65 5.22 -10.62
CA THR A 216 15.26 4.36 -9.59
C THR A 216 15.20 5.01 -8.19
N ALA A 217 15.50 6.31 -8.09
CA ALA A 217 15.40 7.05 -6.83
C ALA A 217 13.96 7.09 -6.30
N ALA A 218 12.98 7.26 -7.20
CA ALA A 218 11.56 7.24 -6.87
C ALA A 218 10.97 5.83 -6.66
N LYS A 219 11.78 4.77 -6.76
CA LYS A 219 11.37 3.36 -6.67
C LYS A 219 10.20 2.99 -7.60
N ALA A 220 10.18 3.56 -8.81
CA ALA A 220 9.15 3.26 -9.82
C ALA A 220 9.46 1.96 -10.57
N SER A 221 8.42 1.24 -11.00
CA SER A 221 8.56 -0.02 -11.76
C SER A 221 8.93 0.24 -13.23
N PHE A 222 9.77 -0.60 -13.82
CA PHE A 222 10.16 -0.54 -15.24
C PHE A 222 9.34 -1.53 -16.06
N THR A 223 8.02 -1.35 -16.08
CA THR A 223 7.09 -2.23 -16.80
C THR A 223 6.62 -1.61 -18.11
N GLN A 224 6.23 -2.45 -19.07
CA GLN A 224 5.66 -2.03 -20.35
C GLN A 224 4.43 -1.12 -20.16
N THR A 225 3.59 -1.39 -19.17
CA THR A 225 2.42 -0.55 -18.84
C THR A 225 2.80 0.89 -18.53
N SER A 226 3.91 1.09 -17.84
CA SER A 226 4.38 2.44 -17.49
C SER A 226 4.92 3.20 -18.71
N LEU A 227 5.54 2.49 -19.64
CA LEU A 227 5.99 3.03 -20.93
C LEU A 227 4.78 3.37 -21.82
N ASN A 228 3.83 2.44 -21.93
CA ASN A 228 2.58 2.65 -22.68
C ASN A 228 1.79 3.84 -22.14
N LYS A 229 1.77 4.08 -20.81
CA LYS A 229 1.14 5.29 -20.24
C LYS A 229 1.80 6.56 -20.79
N LEU A 230 3.14 6.62 -20.83
CA LEU A 230 3.85 7.78 -21.37
C LEU A 230 3.57 7.96 -22.87
N LEU A 231 3.64 6.87 -23.64
CA LEU A 231 3.37 6.91 -25.09
C LEU A 231 1.94 7.37 -25.38
N ASN A 232 0.95 6.80 -24.70
CA ASN A 232 -0.45 7.19 -24.86
C ASN A 232 -0.68 8.67 -24.54
N GLU A 233 -0.02 9.23 -23.53
CA GLU A 233 -0.11 10.67 -23.22
C GLU A 233 0.56 11.53 -24.30
N CYS A 234 1.65 11.06 -24.90
CA CYS A 234 2.31 11.73 -26.02
C CYS A 234 1.43 11.70 -27.28
N ASP A 235 0.89 10.53 -27.63
CA ASP A 235 0.07 10.33 -28.83
C ASP A 235 -1.25 11.10 -28.73
N ARG A 236 -1.91 11.08 -27.57
CA ARG A 236 -3.17 11.82 -27.32
C ARG A 236 -3.02 13.33 -27.50
N ASN A 237 -1.88 13.89 -27.09
CA ASN A 237 -1.64 15.33 -27.12
C ASN A 237 -0.73 15.75 -28.29
N ASN A 238 -0.42 14.83 -29.21
CA ASN A 238 0.51 15.02 -30.32
C ASN A 238 1.84 15.66 -29.87
N TYR A 239 2.39 15.19 -28.75
CA TYR A 239 3.60 15.72 -28.13
C TYR A 239 4.77 14.77 -28.37
N PRO A 240 5.95 15.25 -28.80
CA PRO A 240 7.06 14.37 -29.13
C PRO A 240 7.64 13.67 -27.89
N VAL A 241 7.79 12.34 -27.98
CA VAL A 241 8.31 11.49 -26.90
C VAL A 241 9.67 11.97 -26.40
N ALA A 242 10.56 12.39 -27.30
CA ALA A 242 11.88 12.93 -26.95
C ALA A 242 11.79 14.12 -25.98
N ARG A 243 10.84 15.04 -26.20
CA ARG A 243 10.63 16.21 -25.30
C ARG A 243 9.94 15.82 -24.01
N ALA A 244 9.14 14.76 -24.00
CA ALA A 244 8.52 14.25 -22.77
C ALA A 244 9.58 13.66 -21.84
N VAL A 245 10.48 12.85 -22.38
CA VAL A 245 11.61 12.26 -21.63
C VAL A 245 12.56 13.35 -21.13
N GLN A 246 12.87 14.35 -21.98
CA GLN A 246 13.66 15.52 -21.56
C GLN A 246 13.03 16.22 -20.35
N ALA A 247 11.72 16.54 -20.42
CA ALA A 247 11.03 17.19 -19.32
C ALA A 247 11.00 16.33 -18.05
N CYS A 248 10.85 15.00 -18.18
CA CYS A 248 10.91 14.10 -17.04
C CYS A 248 12.28 14.07 -16.37
N ALA A 249 13.37 14.14 -17.15
CA ALA A 249 14.73 14.25 -16.62
C ALA A 249 14.95 15.61 -15.93
N GLU A 250 14.62 16.72 -16.60
CA GLU A 250 14.82 18.08 -16.10
C GLU A 250 14.02 18.37 -14.82
N TYR A 251 12.75 17.97 -14.78
CA TYR A 251 11.87 18.24 -13.64
C TYR A 251 11.84 17.10 -12.61
N SER A 252 12.69 16.08 -12.77
CA SER A 252 12.73 14.90 -11.89
C SER A 252 11.36 14.22 -11.73
N TRP A 253 10.59 14.12 -12.82
CA TRP A 253 9.28 13.49 -12.78
C TRP A 253 9.38 11.98 -12.97
N ARG A 254 8.75 11.25 -12.04
CA ARG A 254 8.66 9.78 -12.09
C ARG A 254 7.86 9.25 -13.28
N GLY A 255 7.03 10.08 -13.91
CA GLY A 255 6.17 9.76 -15.04
C GLY A 255 5.87 11.04 -15.83
N PHE A 256 5.01 10.94 -16.84
CA PHE A 256 4.68 12.05 -17.70
C PHE A 256 3.17 12.20 -17.84
N GLU A 257 2.67 13.43 -17.67
CA GLU A 257 1.31 13.84 -18.02
C GLU A 257 1.41 15.23 -18.69
N TYR A 258 0.78 15.39 -19.86
CA TYR A 258 0.93 16.61 -20.66
C TYR A 258 0.45 17.87 -19.93
N GLN A 259 -0.57 17.74 -19.07
CA GLN A 259 -1.09 18.83 -18.24
C GLN A 259 -0.01 19.46 -17.35
N TRP A 260 1.00 18.69 -16.91
CA TRP A 260 2.07 19.21 -16.06
C TRP A 260 2.95 20.21 -16.81
N ILE A 261 3.15 20.02 -18.12
CA ILE A 261 3.85 20.98 -19.00
C ILE A 261 3.04 22.26 -19.15
N LEU A 262 1.74 22.14 -19.42
CA LEU A 262 0.84 23.31 -19.54
C LEU A 262 0.84 24.14 -18.26
N ASN A 263 0.80 23.49 -17.10
CA ASN A 263 0.87 24.18 -15.82
C ASN A 263 2.20 24.90 -15.64
N LYS A 264 3.33 24.25 -15.96
CA LYS A 264 4.65 24.90 -15.92
C LYS A 264 4.73 26.13 -16.83
N GLN A 265 4.18 26.06 -18.03
CA GLN A 265 4.10 27.20 -18.95
C GLN A 265 3.23 28.34 -18.38
N LYS A 266 2.10 28.02 -17.75
CA LYS A 266 1.25 29.02 -17.08
C LYS A 266 1.96 29.72 -15.92
N TYR A 267 2.68 28.97 -15.09
CA TYR A 267 3.47 29.54 -13.99
C TYR A 267 4.65 30.37 -14.50
N ALA A 268 5.31 29.94 -15.58
CA ALA A 268 6.38 30.71 -16.22
C ALA A 268 5.85 32.02 -16.86
N ALA A 269 4.63 32.02 -17.37
CA ALA A 269 3.96 33.19 -17.95
C ALA A 269 3.32 34.13 -16.90
N GLY A 270 3.62 33.96 -15.60
CA GLY A 270 3.17 34.86 -14.53
C GLY A 270 1.67 34.80 -14.19
N LYS A 271 0.89 33.90 -14.79
CA LYS A 271 -0.53 33.69 -14.46
C LYS A 271 -0.64 32.67 -13.33
N GLN A 272 -0.57 33.14 -12.09
CA GLN A 272 -0.93 32.32 -10.92
C GLN A 272 -2.41 31.89 -11.03
N SER A 273 -2.69 30.62 -10.74
CA SER A 273 -4.08 30.16 -10.65
C SER A 273 -4.76 30.85 -9.47
N ASN A 274 -5.86 31.57 -9.74
CA ASN A 274 -6.74 32.07 -8.69
C ASN A 274 -7.38 30.90 -7.96
N THR A 275 -6.76 30.45 -6.87
CA THR A 275 -7.35 29.45 -5.98
C THR A 275 -7.74 30.13 -4.67
N THR A 276 -9.02 29.96 -4.30
CA THR A 276 -9.65 30.16 -2.98
C THR A 276 -9.88 31.55 -2.41
N ASN A 277 -9.15 32.61 -2.79
CA ASN A 277 -9.40 33.95 -2.18
C ASN A 277 -10.48 34.78 -2.89
N GLN A 278 -10.60 34.71 -4.22
CA GLN A 278 -11.69 35.40 -4.95
C GLN A 278 -13.07 34.88 -4.52
N SER A 279 -13.21 33.57 -4.34
CA SER A 279 -14.48 32.94 -3.94
C SER A 279 -14.96 33.30 -2.53
N ARG A 280 -14.10 33.85 -1.66
CA ARG A 280 -14.53 34.30 -0.31
C ARG A 280 -15.10 35.71 -0.36
N GLN A 281 -14.48 36.61 -1.11
CA GLN A 281 -14.98 37.98 -1.24
C GLN A 281 -16.31 38.00 -2.00
N GLU A 282 -16.45 37.23 -3.07
CA GLU A 282 -17.70 37.08 -3.82
C GLU A 282 -18.85 36.57 -2.93
N ARG A 283 -18.61 35.54 -2.10
CA ARG A 283 -19.62 35.04 -1.14
C ARG A 283 -19.97 36.05 -0.05
N VAL A 284 -19.02 36.88 0.38
CA VAL A 284 -19.27 37.93 1.39
C VAL A 284 -20.12 39.04 0.78
N GLU A 285 -19.85 39.42 -0.46
CA GLU A 285 -20.61 40.45 -1.17
C GLU A 285 -22.02 39.95 -1.51
N GLU A 286 -22.18 38.71 -1.95
CA GLU A 286 -23.49 38.09 -2.21
C GLU A 286 -24.37 38.05 -0.95
N VAL A 287 -23.79 37.71 0.21
CA VAL A 287 -24.51 37.76 1.50
C VAL A 287 -24.84 39.20 1.90
N ARG A 288 -24.00 40.18 1.53
CA ARG A 288 -24.22 41.60 1.83
C ARG A 288 -25.35 42.17 0.99
N GLU A 289 -25.38 41.88 -0.30
CA GLU A 289 -26.44 42.26 -1.23
C GLU A 289 -27.77 41.64 -0.79
N PHE A 290 -27.82 40.34 -0.50
CA PHE A 290 -29.03 39.68 -0.01
C PHE A 290 -29.61 40.34 1.26
N ARG A 291 -28.74 40.75 2.19
CA ARG A 291 -29.17 41.49 3.40
C ARG A 291 -29.64 42.91 3.10
N SER A 292 -29.08 43.55 2.08
CA SER A 292 -29.50 44.87 1.64
C SER A 292 -30.89 44.82 1.01
N ASP A 293 -31.10 43.88 0.11
CA ASP A 293 -32.37 43.70 -0.60
C ASP A 293 -33.50 43.32 0.35
N ASN A 294 -33.23 42.46 1.33
CA ASN A 294 -34.24 42.09 2.32
C ASN A 294 -34.62 43.28 3.23
N ARG A 295 -33.65 44.15 3.59
CA ARG A 295 -33.96 45.39 4.31
C ARG A 295 -34.78 46.35 3.47
N GLN A 296 -34.44 46.50 2.19
CA GLN A 296 -35.17 47.38 1.28
C GLN A 296 -36.62 46.88 1.08
N ALA A 297 -36.80 45.59 0.86
CA ALA A 297 -38.13 44.98 0.72
C ALA A 297 -39.00 45.16 1.98
N LEU A 298 -38.40 45.10 3.18
CA LEU A 298 -39.12 45.39 4.43
C LEU A 298 -39.49 46.87 4.55
N ALA A 299 -38.59 47.78 4.18
CA ALA A 299 -38.85 49.22 4.18
C ALA A 299 -39.98 49.58 3.21
N ASP A 300 -39.97 49.00 2.01
CA ASP A 300 -41.00 49.23 0.99
C ASP A 300 -42.37 48.71 1.46
N ARG A 301 -42.43 47.53 2.10
CA ARG A 301 -43.67 47.01 2.70
C ARG A 301 -44.21 47.89 3.82
N LEU A 302 -43.34 48.42 4.68
CA LEU A 302 -43.73 49.34 5.75
C LEU A 302 -44.23 50.67 5.18
N SER A 303 -43.58 51.20 4.14
CA SER A 303 -44.04 52.40 3.44
C SER A 303 -45.42 52.18 2.82
N GLN A 304 -45.63 51.06 2.12
CA GLN A 304 -46.93 50.71 1.56
C GLN A 304 -48.03 50.61 2.64
N TYR A 305 -47.72 50.00 3.79
CA TYR A 305 -48.67 49.90 4.90
C TYR A 305 -49.10 51.29 5.42
N ILE A 306 -48.12 52.18 5.67
CA ILE A 306 -48.38 53.55 6.13
C ILE A 306 -49.19 54.35 5.10
N THR A 307 -48.90 54.17 3.81
CA THR A 307 -49.61 54.88 2.74
C THR A 307 -51.05 54.35 2.53
N SER A 308 -51.30 53.08 2.85
CA SER A 308 -52.61 52.43 2.70
C SER A 308 -53.57 52.65 3.88
N ASN A 309 -53.06 53.06 5.04
CA ASN A 309 -53.83 53.46 6.22
C ASN A 309 -53.38 54.85 6.70
N PRO A 310 -53.72 55.93 5.97
CA PRO A 310 -53.64 57.27 6.53
C PRO A 310 -54.77 57.42 7.56
N GLU A 311 -54.43 57.81 8.78
CA GLU A 311 -55.41 58.21 9.81
C GLU A 311 -56.37 59.30 9.29
#